data_AF-A0A6P5RL50-F1
#
_entry.id   AF-A0A6P5RL50-F1
#
_cell.length_a   1.000
_cell.length_b   1.000
_cell.length_c   1.000
_cell.angle_alpha   90.00
_cell.angle_beta   90.00
_cell.angle_gamma   90.00
#
_symmetry.space_group_name_H-M   'P 1'
#
loop_
_entity.id
_entity.type
_entity.pdbx_description
1 polymer ?
#
loop_
_entity_poly.entity_id
_entity_poly.type
_entity_poly.pdbx_seq_one_letter_code
_entity_poly.pdbx_strand_id
1 'polypeptide(L)'
;MENKKGVMLQIIYLLGFSVMFYLSVAVAAETDEGKSSIQTYIVWVKRPVQNLFFAKSHEDLESWYQTFLPDTIANSNELTKPRMVHTYRNVATGFAAKLTPEEVKAMEQKEGFVSAHPERILPLHTTHSPNFLGLQQGLGVWKGANYGKGVIIGVLDTGIGPDHPSFSDEGVPPPAKWKGKCDFNGTVCNNKLIGARNFQSGKTTGGPPVDDDGHGTHASSTAAGNFVEGANAFGMANGTAAGMAPYAHLAMYKICSEDGCTEGDIVAALDTAVEDGVDVLSLSLGGPSFPFYEDGIAVGAFGAIQKGIFVSCSAGNSGPSYESLSNEAPWILTVGASTIDRSIRATALLGDHGEFDGVSLFQPKDFNSTLLPLVYPGANGNPSSALCSLGSLENLEGKLVVCEGGRGRVAKGEEVKRAGGAA
;
A
#
# COMPACT_ATOMS: atom_id res chain seq x y z
N MET A 1 -13.52 -78.41 -5.01
CA MET A 1 -13.63 -77.16 -4.21
C MET A 1 -12.34 -76.37 -4.41
N GLU A 2 -12.06 -75.95 -5.65
CA GLU A 2 -10.70 -75.59 -6.11
C GLU A 2 -10.54 -74.13 -6.51
N ASN A 3 -11.56 -73.28 -6.34
CA ASN A 3 -11.51 -71.90 -6.82
C ASN A 3 -11.47 -70.83 -5.72
N LYS A 4 -11.10 -71.20 -4.48
CA LYS A 4 -10.94 -70.25 -3.36
C LYS A 4 -9.49 -69.99 -2.94
N LYS A 5 -8.52 -70.81 -3.40
CA LYS A 5 -7.11 -70.66 -3.01
C LYS A 5 -6.33 -69.65 -3.88
N GLY A 6 -6.72 -69.43 -5.14
CA GLY A 6 -6.04 -68.48 -6.05
C GLY A 6 -6.32 -67.01 -5.73
N VAL A 7 -7.54 -66.67 -5.30
CA VAL A 7 -7.94 -65.28 -4.97
C VAL A 7 -7.24 -64.78 -3.70
N MET A 8 -7.01 -65.65 -2.73
CA MET A 8 -6.35 -65.28 -1.47
C MET A 8 -4.88 -64.91 -1.68
N LEU A 9 -4.20 -65.53 -2.65
CA LEU A 9 -2.78 -65.30 -2.90
C LEU A 9 -2.52 -63.99 -3.66
N GLN A 10 -3.45 -63.55 -4.54
CA GLN A 10 -3.37 -62.24 -5.21
C GLN A 10 -3.64 -61.07 -4.25
N ILE A 11 -4.51 -61.25 -3.26
CA ILE A 11 -4.82 -60.23 -2.24
C ILE A 11 -3.60 -59.99 -1.33
N ILE A 12 -2.84 -61.04 -1.00
CA ILE A 12 -1.63 -60.92 -0.16
C ILE A 12 -0.52 -60.14 -0.87
N TYR A 13 -0.35 -60.33 -2.18
CA TYR A 13 0.65 -59.59 -2.96
C TYR A 13 0.30 -58.10 -3.14
N LEU A 14 -0.98 -57.76 -3.30
CA LEU A 14 -1.44 -56.36 -3.38
C LEU A 14 -1.38 -55.62 -2.03
N LEU A 15 -1.64 -56.32 -0.92
CA LEU A 15 -1.46 -55.77 0.43
C LEU A 15 0.01 -55.58 0.80
N GLY A 16 0.90 -56.48 0.34
CA GLY A 16 2.35 -56.35 0.56
C GLY A 16 2.97 -55.13 -0.14
N PHE A 17 2.44 -54.73 -1.31
CA PHE A 17 2.94 -53.58 -2.05
C PHE A 17 2.43 -52.23 -1.51
N SER A 18 1.25 -52.19 -0.88
CA SER A 18 0.75 -50.96 -0.23
C SER A 18 1.50 -50.67 1.08
N VAL A 19 1.84 -51.71 1.86
CA VAL A 19 2.55 -51.56 3.15
C VAL A 19 4.00 -51.07 2.95
N MET A 20 4.67 -51.43 1.85
CA MET A 20 6.01 -50.92 1.51
C MET A 20 6.02 -49.43 1.10
N PHE A 21 4.91 -48.89 0.58
CA PHE A 21 4.80 -47.47 0.25
C PHE A 21 4.47 -46.59 1.47
N TYR A 22 3.82 -47.17 2.49
CA TYR A 22 3.54 -46.47 3.76
C TYR A 22 4.74 -46.42 4.72
N LEU A 23 5.75 -47.28 4.55
CA LEU A 23 6.95 -47.30 5.39
C LEU A 23 8.05 -46.31 4.95
N SER A 24 7.82 -45.50 3.91
CA SER A 24 8.79 -44.51 3.42
C SER A 24 8.43 -43.04 3.72
N VAL A 25 7.43 -42.77 4.58
CA VAL A 25 7.07 -41.39 5.00
C VAL A 25 7.05 -41.23 6.53
N ALA A 26 7.52 -42.21 7.30
CA ALA A 26 7.58 -42.12 8.75
C ALA A 26 8.93 -41.59 9.28
N VAL A 27 9.24 -40.31 8.99
CA VAL A 27 10.16 -39.42 9.74
C VAL A 27 9.75 -37.99 9.32
N ALA A 28 9.23 -37.06 10.13
CA ALA A 28 9.14 -36.88 11.56
C ALA A 28 7.82 -36.16 11.90
N ALA A 29 7.14 -36.60 12.94
CA ALA A 29 6.19 -35.79 13.69
C ALA A 29 6.30 -36.26 15.13
N GLU A 30 7.12 -35.56 15.92
CA GLU A 30 7.09 -35.68 17.37
C GLU A 30 5.70 -35.26 17.86
N THR A 31 5.06 -36.15 18.60
CA THR A 31 3.81 -35.95 19.32
C THR A 31 4.08 -35.10 20.57
N ASP A 32 3.58 -33.87 20.58
CA ASP A 32 3.34 -33.12 21.82
C ASP A 32 1.84 -33.28 22.17
N GLU A 33 1.51 -34.35 22.90
CA GLU A 33 0.20 -34.49 23.52
C GLU A 33 0.15 -33.65 24.79
N GLY A 34 -0.75 -32.65 24.83
CA GLY A 34 -1.35 -32.21 26.09
C GLY A 34 -1.17 -30.76 26.51
N LYS A 35 -1.65 -29.81 25.69
CA LYS A 35 -2.33 -28.58 26.14
C LYS A 35 -3.03 -27.94 24.93
N SER A 36 -4.36 -28.00 24.88
CA SER A 36 -5.13 -27.28 23.87
C SER A 36 -4.91 -25.78 24.05
N SER A 37 -3.99 -25.21 23.26
CA SER A 37 -3.62 -23.80 23.39
C SER A 37 -4.73 -22.93 22.82
N ILE A 38 -5.25 -22.04 23.64
CA ILE A 38 -6.15 -20.98 23.21
C ILE A 38 -5.46 -20.13 22.14
N GLN A 39 -6.11 -19.95 20.99
CA GLN A 39 -5.67 -19.06 19.91
C GLN A 39 -6.83 -18.20 19.40
N THR A 40 -6.54 -17.09 18.73
CA THR A 40 -7.60 -16.25 18.15
C THR A 40 -8.16 -16.95 16.91
N TYR A 41 -9.47 -17.14 16.88
CA TYR A 41 -10.22 -17.57 15.71
C TYR A 41 -11.07 -16.42 15.19
N ILE A 42 -11.17 -16.31 13.88
CA ILE A 42 -12.15 -15.48 13.20
C ILE A 42 -13.36 -16.36 12.92
N VAL A 43 -14.52 -16.00 13.46
CA VAL A 43 -15.77 -16.75 13.42
C VAL A 43 -16.80 -15.98 12.59
N TRP A 44 -17.35 -16.64 11.57
CA TRP A 44 -18.40 -16.13 10.72
C TRP A 44 -19.74 -16.75 11.11
N VAL A 45 -20.77 -15.91 11.24
CA VAL A 45 -22.13 -16.33 11.61
C VAL A 45 -23.16 -15.73 10.65
N LYS A 46 -24.31 -16.39 10.51
CA LYS A 46 -25.45 -15.85 9.78
C LYS A 46 -26.03 -14.69 10.57
N ARG A 47 -26.40 -13.64 9.84
CA ARG A 47 -27.18 -12.54 10.40
C ARG A 47 -28.54 -13.10 10.87
N PRO A 48 -29.02 -12.79 12.09
CA PRO A 48 -30.33 -13.25 12.53
C PRO A 48 -31.40 -12.72 11.57
N VAL A 49 -32.20 -13.61 10.97
CA VAL A 49 -33.30 -13.24 10.07
C VAL A 49 -34.62 -13.71 10.66
N GLN A 50 -35.03 -13.21 11.83
CA GLN A 50 -36.47 -13.06 12.15
C GLN A 50 -36.73 -12.25 13.43
N ASN A 51 -37.81 -11.45 13.32
CA ASN A 51 -38.49 -10.57 14.28
C ASN A 51 -37.85 -9.19 14.56
N LEU A 52 -38.60 -8.17 14.10
CA LEU A 52 -38.37 -6.72 14.02
C LEU A 52 -38.01 -5.98 15.33
N PHE A 53 -37.48 -6.65 16.36
CA PHE A 53 -37.24 -6.04 17.68
C PHE A 53 -35.84 -6.27 18.29
N PHE A 54 -34.95 -7.09 17.70
CA PHE A 54 -33.64 -7.41 18.31
C PHE A 54 -32.39 -6.99 17.53
N ALA A 55 -32.52 -6.20 16.46
CA ALA A 55 -31.35 -5.73 15.70
C ALA A 55 -31.39 -4.23 15.45
N LYS A 56 -31.75 -3.45 16.48
CA LYS A 56 -31.74 -1.98 16.39
C LYS A 56 -30.52 -1.34 17.05
N SER A 57 -29.87 -2.01 18.00
CA SER A 57 -28.73 -1.44 18.73
C SER A 57 -27.44 -2.27 18.59
N HIS A 58 -26.30 -1.63 18.87
CA HIS A 58 -24.99 -2.28 18.93
C HIS A 58 -24.94 -3.39 19.99
N GLU A 59 -25.61 -3.17 21.12
CA GLU A 59 -25.64 -4.06 22.27
C GLU A 59 -26.38 -5.38 21.98
N ASP A 60 -27.43 -5.35 21.14
CA ASP A 60 -28.19 -6.56 20.80
C ASP A 60 -27.37 -7.55 19.95
N LEU A 61 -26.60 -7.03 18.99
CA LEU A 61 -25.78 -7.84 18.09
C LEU A 61 -24.58 -8.45 18.81
N GLU A 62 -23.95 -7.70 19.72
CA GLU A 62 -22.87 -8.22 20.54
C GLU A 62 -23.38 -9.28 21.53
N SER A 63 -24.54 -9.05 22.15
CA SER A 63 -25.21 -10.05 22.99
C SER A 63 -25.50 -11.33 22.24
N TRP A 64 -25.94 -11.23 20.97
CA TRP A 64 -26.09 -12.39 20.09
C TRP A 64 -24.76 -13.12 19.85
N TYR A 65 -23.67 -12.40 19.56
CA TYR A 65 -22.34 -13.02 19.39
C TYR A 65 -21.83 -13.72 20.64
N GLN A 66 -22.13 -13.19 21.83
CA GLN A 66 -21.76 -13.82 23.11
C GLN A 66 -22.40 -15.21 23.25
N THR A 67 -23.60 -15.45 22.69
CA THR A 67 -24.25 -16.78 22.75
C THR A 67 -23.46 -17.88 22.05
N PHE A 68 -22.54 -17.54 21.15
CA PHE A 68 -21.66 -18.51 20.49
C PHE A 68 -20.50 -18.94 21.37
N LEU A 69 -20.07 -18.12 22.33
CA LEU A 69 -18.97 -18.45 23.23
C LEU A 69 -19.38 -19.49 24.29
N PRO A 70 -18.43 -20.25 24.87
CA PRO A 70 -18.72 -21.17 25.96
C PRO A 70 -19.10 -20.40 27.23
N ASP A 71 -20.02 -20.96 28.02
CA ASP A 71 -20.38 -20.42 29.33
C ASP A 71 -19.12 -20.36 30.19
N THR A 72 -18.72 -19.17 30.63
CA THR A 72 -17.62 -19.01 31.58
C THR A 72 -18.00 -19.71 32.88
N ILE A 73 -17.41 -20.88 33.12
CA ILE A 73 -17.47 -21.54 34.41
C ILE A 73 -16.80 -20.60 35.42
N ALA A 74 -17.61 -19.94 36.23
CA ALA A 74 -17.17 -19.19 37.40
C ALA A 74 -16.63 -20.16 38.44
N ASN A 75 -15.42 -20.68 38.23
CA ASN A 75 -14.64 -21.37 39.25
C ASN A 75 -13.16 -21.05 39.04
N SER A 76 -12.56 -20.51 40.10
CA SER A 76 -11.18 -20.08 40.30
C SER A 76 -10.86 -18.60 39.97
N ASN A 77 -10.19 -17.99 40.95
CA ASN A 77 -10.00 -16.56 41.15
C ASN A 77 -8.97 -15.93 40.19
N GLU A 78 -9.19 -16.05 38.88
CA GLU A 78 -8.53 -15.20 37.89
C GLU A 78 -9.58 -14.32 37.21
N LEU A 79 -9.37 -13.00 37.25
CA LEU A 79 -10.15 -12.00 36.53
C LEU A 79 -10.38 -12.48 35.08
N THR A 80 -11.65 -12.79 34.76
CA THR A 80 -12.10 -13.25 33.46
C THR A 80 -11.67 -12.26 32.37
N LYS A 81 -10.62 -12.60 31.61
CA LYS A 81 -10.26 -11.87 30.40
C LYS A 81 -11.41 -11.99 29.40
N PRO A 82 -11.89 -10.89 28.79
CA PRO A 82 -12.89 -11.00 27.73
C PRO A 82 -12.33 -11.88 26.60
N ARG A 83 -13.00 -13.01 26.34
CA ARG A 83 -12.63 -13.94 25.25
C ARG A 83 -12.92 -13.35 23.88
N MET A 84 -13.87 -12.43 23.83
CA MET A 84 -14.17 -11.62 22.65
C MET A 84 -13.02 -10.66 22.38
N VAL A 85 -12.41 -10.76 21.20
CA VAL A 85 -11.33 -9.88 20.74
C VAL A 85 -11.91 -8.72 19.94
N HIS A 86 -12.73 -9.02 18.92
CA HIS A 86 -13.39 -8.01 18.08
C HIS A 86 -14.78 -8.48 17.62
N THR A 87 -15.69 -7.53 17.40
CA THR A 87 -17.01 -7.78 16.80
C THR A 87 -17.08 -7.11 15.41
N TYR A 88 -17.63 -7.81 14.42
CA TYR A 88 -17.72 -7.35 13.04
C TYR A 88 -19.18 -7.13 12.66
N ARG A 89 -19.52 -5.91 12.23
CA ARG A 89 -20.91 -5.55 11.88
C ARG A 89 -21.10 -4.98 10.48
N ASN A 90 -20.14 -4.20 9.97
CA ASN A 90 -20.33 -3.40 8.76
C ASN A 90 -19.83 -4.12 7.51
N VAL A 91 -18.66 -4.76 7.61
CA VAL A 91 -17.96 -5.38 6.47
C VAL A 91 -18.13 -6.90 6.43
N ALA A 92 -18.45 -7.49 7.58
CA ALA A 92 -18.73 -8.90 7.76
C ALA A 92 -19.64 -9.08 8.97
N THR A 93 -20.33 -10.23 9.05
CA THR A 93 -21.13 -10.62 10.22
C THR A 93 -20.39 -11.73 10.96
N GLY A 94 -19.89 -11.44 12.15
CA GLY A 94 -19.03 -12.36 12.88
C GLY A 94 -18.23 -11.69 13.98
N PHE A 95 -17.27 -12.41 14.53
CA PHE A 95 -16.41 -11.92 15.60
C PHE A 95 -15.05 -12.64 15.59
N ALA A 96 -14.04 -12.03 16.21
CA ALA A 96 -12.81 -12.72 16.58
C ALA A 96 -12.83 -13.02 18.08
N ALA A 97 -12.48 -14.25 18.45
CA ALA A 97 -12.44 -14.69 19.84
C ALA A 97 -11.28 -15.64 20.11
N LYS A 98 -10.79 -15.61 21.35
CA LYS A 98 -9.82 -16.57 21.88
C LYS A 98 -10.52 -17.88 22.23
N LEU A 99 -10.27 -18.91 21.42
CA LEU A 99 -10.92 -20.21 21.48
C LEU A 99 -9.91 -21.35 21.41
N THR A 100 -10.27 -22.47 22.01
CA THR A 100 -9.63 -23.77 21.76
C THR A 100 -10.25 -24.44 20.53
N PRO A 101 -9.54 -25.34 19.83
CA PRO A 101 -10.11 -26.13 18.74
C PRO A 101 -11.36 -26.92 19.15
N GLU A 102 -11.43 -27.42 20.39
CA GLU A 102 -12.59 -28.14 20.92
C GLU A 102 -13.81 -27.23 21.07
N GLU A 103 -13.60 -25.99 21.54
CA GLU A 103 -14.67 -24.98 21.63
C GLU A 103 -15.18 -24.56 20.25
N VAL A 104 -14.29 -24.44 19.26
CA VAL A 104 -14.70 -24.20 17.86
C VAL A 104 -15.54 -25.36 17.33
N LYS A 105 -15.12 -26.60 17.57
CA LYS A 105 -15.86 -27.80 17.15
C LYS A 105 -17.24 -27.91 17.80
N ALA A 106 -17.36 -27.53 19.08
CA ALA A 106 -18.65 -27.43 19.75
C ALA A 106 -19.54 -26.34 19.13
N MET A 107 -18.93 -25.21 18.71
CA MET A 107 -19.63 -24.09 18.09
C MET A 107 -20.23 -24.45 16.72
N GLU A 108 -19.65 -25.41 15.98
CA GLU A 108 -20.18 -25.88 14.70
C GLU A 108 -21.63 -26.40 14.78
N GLN A 109 -22.06 -26.83 15.98
CA GLN A 109 -23.42 -27.34 16.21
C GLN A 109 -24.43 -26.23 16.52
N LYS A 110 -24.01 -24.98 16.70
CA LYS A 110 -24.90 -23.86 17.04
C LYS A 110 -25.61 -23.32 15.81
N GLU A 111 -26.92 -23.09 15.93
CA GLU A 111 -27.72 -22.48 14.87
C GLU A 111 -27.18 -21.09 14.51
N GLY A 112 -26.88 -20.87 13.22
CA GLY A 112 -26.30 -19.63 12.73
C GLY A 112 -24.78 -19.63 12.59
N PHE A 113 -24.05 -20.65 13.06
CA PHE A 113 -22.64 -20.81 12.72
C PHE A 113 -22.45 -21.01 11.21
N VAL A 114 -21.43 -20.37 10.62
CA VAL A 114 -21.07 -20.54 9.20
C VAL A 114 -19.72 -21.22 9.05
N SER A 115 -18.68 -20.63 9.64
CA SER A 115 -17.33 -21.19 9.64
C SER A 115 -16.45 -20.47 10.66
N ALA A 116 -15.35 -21.10 11.06
CA ALA A 116 -14.32 -20.48 11.86
C ALA A 116 -12.94 -20.92 11.35
N HIS A 117 -11.96 -20.03 11.42
CA HIS A 117 -10.58 -20.38 11.14
C HIS A 117 -9.63 -19.63 12.08
N PRO A 118 -8.43 -20.17 12.35
CA PRO A 118 -7.42 -19.45 13.12
C PRO A 118 -7.08 -18.12 12.43
N GLU A 119 -6.89 -17.08 13.23
CA GLU A 119 -6.32 -15.82 12.78
C GLU A 119 -4.93 -16.09 12.19
N ARG A 120 -4.64 -15.45 11.06
CA ARG A 120 -3.33 -15.54 10.41
C ARG A 120 -2.58 -14.24 10.63
N ILE A 121 -1.29 -14.36 10.87
CA ILE A 121 -0.37 -13.22 10.87
C ILE A 121 0.01 -12.94 9.42
N LEU A 122 -0.20 -11.70 8.96
CA LEU A 122 0.04 -11.27 7.57
C LEU A 122 1.22 -10.26 7.53
N PRO A 123 2.10 -10.27 6.50
CA PRO A 123 3.25 -9.35 6.39
C PRO A 123 2.93 -7.99 5.69
N LEU A 124 3.73 -6.92 5.94
CA LEU A 124 3.51 -5.49 5.54
C LEU A 124 4.72 -4.78 4.83
N HIS A 125 4.47 -3.76 3.95
CA HIS A 125 5.06 -3.75 2.58
C HIS A 125 4.93 -2.34 1.78
N THR A 126 5.83 -1.96 0.80
CA THR A 126 5.71 -1.06 -0.44
C THR A 126 6.68 -1.43 -1.61
N THR A 127 7.06 -2.63 -2.00
CA THR A 127 6.91 -4.03 -1.57
C THR A 127 5.48 -4.56 -1.44
N HIS A 128 4.50 -3.74 -1.03
CA HIS A 128 3.10 -4.13 -0.87
C HIS A 128 2.20 -3.76 -1.97
N SER A 129 2.24 -2.53 -2.46
CA SER A 129 1.07 -1.98 -3.15
C SER A 129 0.59 -2.93 -4.27
N PRO A 130 1.49 -3.56 -5.08
CA PRO A 130 1.08 -4.66 -5.95
C PRO A 130 0.45 -5.84 -5.22
N ASN A 131 1.11 -6.39 -4.19
CA ASN A 131 0.61 -7.50 -3.36
C ASN A 131 -0.71 -7.20 -2.62
N PHE A 132 -0.91 -5.99 -2.11
CA PHE A 132 -2.13 -5.50 -1.45
C PHE A 132 -3.30 -5.54 -2.43
N LEU A 133 -3.03 -5.21 -3.70
CA LEU A 133 -3.95 -5.32 -4.81
C LEU A 133 -4.05 -6.75 -5.40
N GLY A 134 -3.35 -7.72 -4.81
CA GLY A 134 -3.34 -9.12 -5.27
C GLY A 134 -2.51 -9.38 -6.52
N LEU A 135 -1.64 -8.46 -6.94
CA LEU A 135 -0.70 -8.65 -8.05
C LEU A 135 0.49 -9.48 -7.57
N GLN A 136 0.50 -10.76 -7.94
CA GLN A 136 1.52 -11.73 -7.53
C GLN A 136 2.31 -12.23 -8.73
N GLN A 137 3.63 -12.37 -8.57
CA GLN A 137 4.48 -12.91 -9.64
C GLN A 137 4.04 -14.33 -10.03
N GLY A 138 3.96 -14.57 -11.34
CA GLY A 138 3.63 -15.87 -11.92
C GLY A 138 2.13 -16.23 -11.92
N LEU A 139 1.26 -15.36 -11.40
CA LEU A 139 -0.17 -15.59 -11.24
C LEU A 139 -1.02 -14.37 -11.65
N GLY A 140 -2.33 -14.56 -11.70
CA GLY A 140 -3.32 -13.48 -11.82
C GLY A 140 -3.13 -12.54 -13.00
N VAL A 141 -3.46 -11.26 -12.77
CA VAL A 141 -3.43 -10.20 -13.79
C VAL A 141 -2.02 -9.99 -14.35
N TRP A 142 -0.98 -10.06 -13.51
CA TRP A 142 0.40 -9.91 -13.98
C TRP A 142 0.81 -10.98 -14.99
N LYS A 143 0.53 -12.25 -14.71
CA LYS A 143 0.78 -13.30 -15.70
C LYS A 143 -0.09 -13.14 -16.94
N GLY A 144 -1.38 -12.85 -16.76
CA GLY A 144 -2.35 -12.74 -17.85
C GLY A 144 -2.07 -11.58 -18.81
N ALA A 145 -1.66 -10.43 -18.27
CA ALA A 145 -1.27 -9.24 -19.03
C ALA A 145 0.22 -9.18 -19.35
N ASN A 146 0.97 -10.26 -19.09
CA ASN A 146 2.40 -10.36 -19.30
C ASN A 146 3.19 -9.18 -18.68
N TYR A 147 2.78 -8.76 -17.47
CA TYR A 147 3.34 -7.65 -16.71
C TYR A 147 3.34 -6.29 -17.46
N GLY A 148 2.46 -6.13 -18.46
CA GLY A 148 2.36 -4.94 -19.29
C GLY A 148 3.34 -4.89 -20.47
N LYS A 149 3.97 -6.01 -20.81
CA LYS A 149 4.94 -6.07 -21.92
C LYS A 149 4.36 -5.51 -23.23
N GLY A 150 5.07 -4.54 -23.82
CA GLY A 150 4.68 -3.88 -25.08
C GLY A 150 3.68 -2.73 -24.93
N VAL A 151 3.18 -2.48 -23.71
CA VAL A 151 2.39 -1.29 -23.36
C VAL A 151 3.34 -0.13 -23.11
N ILE A 152 3.00 1.06 -23.60
CA ILE A 152 3.77 2.30 -23.42
C ILE A 152 2.96 3.24 -22.54
N ILE A 153 3.50 3.57 -21.36
CA ILE A 153 2.91 4.53 -20.43
C ILE A 153 3.61 5.88 -20.59
N GLY A 154 2.87 6.88 -21.06
CA GLY A 154 3.28 8.27 -21.06
C GLY A 154 3.03 8.90 -19.68
N VAL A 155 4.07 9.47 -19.08
CA VAL A 155 4.00 10.14 -17.78
C VAL A 155 4.31 11.62 -17.99
N LEU A 156 3.37 12.49 -17.61
CA LEU A 156 3.51 13.95 -17.72
C LEU A 156 3.74 14.51 -16.31
N ASP A 157 4.97 14.97 -16.03
CA ASP A 157 5.41 15.26 -14.66
C ASP A 157 6.64 16.20 -14.58
N THR A 158 7.40 16.17 -13.49
CA THR A 158 8.61 16.99 -13.21
C THR A 158 9.88 16.53 -13.94
N GLY A 159 9.83 15.40 -14.65
CA GLY A 159 10.97 14.79 -15.33
C GLY A 159 11.27 13.39 -14.82
N ILE A 160 12.44 12.87 -15.15
CA ILE A 160 12.88 11.54 -14.68
C ILE A 160 14.35 11.53 -14.26
N GLY A 161 14.67 10.78 -13.20
CA GLY A 161 16.04 10.37 -12.88
C GLY A 161 16.39 9.09 -13.64
N PRO A 162 17.01 9.17 -14.84
CA PRO A 162 17.07 8.04 -15.77
C PRO A 162 17.93 6.87 -15.25
N ASP A 163 18.91 7.15 -14.40
CA ASP A 163 19.82 6.13 -13.85
C ASP A 163 19.22 5.38 -12.64
N HIS A 164 17.97 5.66 -12.27
CA HIS A 164 17.32 4.99 -11.14
C HIS A 164 17.11 3.49 -11.43
N PRO A 165 17.41 2.57 -10.48
CA PRO A 165 17.34 1.12 -10.71
C PRO A 165 16.00 0.60 -11.24
N SER A 166 14.89 1.24 -10.86
CA SER A 166 13.54 0.93 -11.37
C SER A 166 13.39 1.09 -12.89
N PHE A 167 14.33 1.76 -13.56
CA PHE A 167 14.32 1.98 -15.01
C PHE A 167 15.33 1.09 -15.76
N SER A 168 15.81 0.03 -15.10
CA SER A 168 16.51 -1.07 -15.78
C SER A 168 15.61 -1.71 -16.83
N ASP A 169 16.17 -2.01 -18.00
CA ASP A 169 15.49 -2.66 -19.11
C ASP A 169 15.66 -4.18 -19.16
N GLU A 170 16.15 -4.76 -18.05
CA GLU A 170 16.20 -6.20 -17.88
C GLU A 170 14.81 -6.84 -18.08
N GLY A 171 14.73 -7.79 -19.01
CA GLY A 171 13.50 -8.49 -19.36
C GLY A 171 12.52 -7.70 -20.26
N VAL A 172 12.86 -6.47 -20.64
CA VAL A 172 12.00 -5.56 -21.41
C VAL A 172 12.55 -5.42 -22.85
N PRO A 173 11.90 -6.00 -23.87
CA PRO A 173 12.36 -5.87 -25.26
C PRO A 173 11.93 -4.54 -25.89
N PRO A 174 12.62 -4.04 -26.92
CA PRO A 174 12.26 -2.78 -27.58
C PRO A 174 10.82 -2.78 -28.14
N PRO A 175 10.06 -1.68 -28.00
CA PRO A 175 8.72 -1.57 -28.59
C PRO A 175 8.78 -1.23 -30.08
N ALA A 176 8.24 -2.10 -30.93
CA ALA A 176 8.27 -1.93 -32.39
C ALA A 176 7.44 -0.73 -32.91
N LYS A 177 6.43 -0.28 -32.14
CA LYS A 177 5.49 0.77 -32.54
C LYS A 177 5.91 2.19 -32.12
N TRP A 178 6.97 2.31 -31.31
CA TRP A 178 7.35 3.58 -30.70
C TRP A 178 7.93 4.55 -31.73
N LYS A 179 7.47 5.81 -31.68
CA LYS A 179 7.90 6.87 -32.60
C LYS A 179 8.54 8.07 -31.91
N GLY A 180 8.48 8.11 -30.58
CA GLY A 180 9.03 9.21 -29.81
C GLY A 180 10.55 9.24 -29.81
N LYS A 181 11.08 10.29 -29.17
CA LYS A 181 12.52 10.56 -29.10
C LYS A 181 13.00 10.75 -27.68
N CYS A 182 14.32 10.73 -27.52
CA CYS A 182 15.00 10.91 -26.24
C CYS A 182 15.77 12.24 -26.26
N ASP A 183 15.26 13.25 -25.55
CA ASP A 183 15.87 14.58 -25.41
C ASP A 183 16.96 14.59 -24.31
N PHE A 184 17.73 13.50 -24.23
CA PHE A 184 18.97 13.43 -23.46
C PHE A 184 20.16 13.42 -24.43
N ASN A 185 21.34 13.85 -23.95
CA ASN A 185 22.56 13.72 -24.73
C ASN A 185 22.99 12.25 -24.78
N GLY A 186 22.71 11.53 -25.89
CA GLY A 186 23.25 10.18 -26.14
C GLY A 186 22.30 9.02 -25.80
N THR A 187 22.82 7.97 -25.17
CA THR A 187 22.21 6.63 -24.98
C THR A 187 21.46 6.45 -23.65
N VAL A 188 20.92 7.52 -23.08
CA VAL A 188 20.27 7.49 -21.74
C VAL A 188 18.96 6.72 -21.78
N CYS A 189 18.18 6.86 -22.86
CA CYS A 189 17.01 6.01 -23.06
C CYS A 189 17.45 4.58 -23.41
N ASN A 190 16.72 3.61 -22.88
CA ASN A 190 16.93 2.17 -23.03
C ASN A 190 15.59 1.50 -23.40
N ASN A 191 15.47 0.17 -23.32
CA ASN A 191 14.20 -0.48 -23.65
C ASN A 191 13.11 -0.28 -22.58
N LYS A 192 13.44 0.28 -21.41
CA LYS A 192 12.51 0.59 -20.32
C LYS A 192 12.01 2.03 -20.40
N LEU A 193 12.93 2.98 -20.29
CA LEU A 193 12.70 4.40 -20.56
C LEU A 193 12.99 4.64 -22.04
N ILE A 194 11.95 4.56 -22.87
CA ILE A 194 12.10 4.54 -24.33
C ILE A 194 12.07 5.94 -24.96
N GLY A 195 11.61 6.93 -24.21
CA GLY A 195 11.61 8.32 -24.62
C GLY A 195 11.47 9.26 -23.44
N ALA A 196 12.01 10.46 -23.62
CA ALA A 196 11.95 11.51 -22.62
C ALA A 196 12.00 12.86 -23.34
N ARG A 197 11.09 13.75 -23.01
CA ARG A 197 10.89 15.03 -23.70
C ARG A 197 10.76 16.15 -22.66
N ASN A 198 11.25 17.35 -22.97
CA ASN A 198 11.09 18.53 -22.12
C ASN A 198 10.25 19.59 -22.85
N PHE A 199 9.15 20.01 -22.23
CA PHE A 199 8.19 20.98 -22.78
C PHE A 199 8.20 22.31 -22.07
N GLN A 200 8.93 22.46 -20.95
CA GLN A 200 8.95 23.70 -20.17
C GLN A 200 9.33 24.90 -21.06
N SER A 201 8.34 25.70 -21.43
CA SER A 201 8.53 26.82 -22.34
C SER A 201 9.12 28.02 -21.60
N GLY A 202 10.18 28.62 -22.16
CA GLY A 202 10.85 29.82 -21.58
C GLY A 202 12.32 29.65 -21.22
N LYS A 203 12.87 28.43 -21.19
CA LYS A 203 14.32 28.20 -21.17
C LYS A 203 14.79 28.00 -22.62
N THR A 204 15.67 28.87 -23.10
CA THR A 204 16.13 29.03 -24.50
C THR A 204 16.70 27.78 -25.17
N THR A 205 16.85 26.69 -24.43
CA THR A 205 16.94 25.31 -24.89
C THR A 205 16.45 24.49 -23.70
N GLY A 206 15.28 23.86 -23.78
CA GLY A 206 14.80 22.99 -22.71
C GLY A 206 15.89 21.96 -22.42
N GLY A 207 16.53 22.06 -21.26
CA GLY A 207 17.61 21.16 -20.87
C GLY A 207 17.11 19.71 -20.85
N PRO A 208 18.00 18.73 -20.58
CA PRO A 208 17.58 17.34 -20.48
C PRO A 208 16.39 17.21 -19.52
N PRO A 209 15.44 16.28 -19.75
CA PRO A 209 14.24 16.11 -18.93
C PRO A 209 14.54 15.40 -17.59
N VAL A 210 15.60 15.86 -16.92
CA VAL A 210 16.03 15.42 -15.59
C VAL A 210 14.98 15.81 -14.56
N ASP A 211 14.71 14.94 -13.61
CA ASP A 211 13.87 15.24 -12.46
C ASP A 211 14.68 15.92 -11.37
N ASP A 212 14.40 17.20 -11.11
CA ASP A 212 15.05 17.97 -10.04
C ASP A 212 14.23 17.97 -8.74
N ASP A 213 13.00 17.45 -8.78
CA ASP A 213 12.05 17.40 -7.66
C ASP A 213 11.95 15.99 -7.06
N GLY A 214 11.80 14.98 -7.91
CA GLY A 214 11.64 13.57 -7.54
C GLY A 214 10.24 13.02 -7.76
N HIS A 215 9.22 13.88 -7.88
CA HIS A 215 7.83 13.47 -8.08
C HIS A 215 7.64 12.62 -9.35
N GLY A 216 8.18 13.04 -10.49
CA GLY A 216 8.07 12.32 -11.76
C GLY A 216 8.77 10.96 -11.76
N THR A 217 9.93 10.85 -11.10
CA THR A 217 10.64 9.58 -10.89
C THR A 217 9.84 8.63 -10.02
N HIS A 218 9.24 9.14 -8.94
CA HIS A 218 8.38 8.36 -8.06
C HIS A 218 7.10 7.88 -8.78
N ALA A 219 6.43 8.76 -9.51
CA ALA A 219 5.23 8.42 -10.29
C ALA A 219 5.53 7.38 -11.37
N SER A 220 6.62 7.57 -12.13
CA SER A 220 7.04 6.66 -13.20
C SER A 220 7.38 5.27 -12.67
N SER A 221 8.12 5.20 -11.56
CA SER A 221 8.48 3.92 -10.93
C SER A 221 7.28 3.23 -10.27
N THR A 222 6.26 3.98 -9.84
CA THR A 222 5.00 3.40 -9.33
C THR A 222 4.15 2.81 -10.45
N ALA A 223 4.06 3.49 -11.60
CA ALA A 223 3.30 3.01 -12.75
C ALA A 223 3.97 1.77 -13.39
N ALA A 224 5.26 1.89 -13.69
CA ALA A 224 6.00 0.86 -14.42
C ALA A 224 7.45 0.78 -13.97
N GLY A 225 7.79 0.82 -12.68
CA GLY A 225 9.12 0.43 -12.23
C GLY A 225 9.37 -1.06 -12.48
N ASN A 226 10.56 -1.42 -12.96
CA ASN A 226 11.03 -2.81 -12.97
C ASN A 226 11.24 -3.32 -11.53
N PHE A 227 11.48 -4.61 -11.36
CA PHE A 227 11.75 -5.20 -10.05
C PHE A 227 13.10 -4.71 -9.50
N VAL A 228 13.08 -4.16 -8.29
CA VAL A 228 14.28 -3.70 -7.58
C VAL A 228 14.32 -4.37 -6.20
N GLU A 229 15.25 -5.30 -6.03
CA GLU A 229 15.44 -6.00 -4.76
C GLU A 229 16.10 -5.11 -3.69
N GLY A 230 15.75 -5.37 -2.42
CA GLY A 230 16.34 -4.65 -1.27
C GLY A 230 15.98 -3.17 -1.18
N ALA A 231 14.97 -2.72 -1.93
CA ALA A 231 14.48 -1.35 -1.90
C ALA A 231 13.89 -1.03 -0.52
N ASN A 232 14.33 0.08 0.06
CA ASN A 232 13.91 0.53 1.38
C ASN A 232 14.08 2.06 1.51
N ALA A 233 13.34 2.66 2.44
CA ALA A 233 13.52 4.06 2.82
C ALA A 233 14.05 4.10 4.26
N PHE A 234 15.33 4.44 4.42
CA PHE A 234 16.03 4.46 5.73
C PHE A 234 15.93 3.12 6.49
N GLY A 235 15.94 1.99 5.77
CA GLY A 235 15.75 0.65 6.34
C GLY A 235 14.29 0.26 6.56
N MET A 236 13.35 1.21 6.51
CA MET A 236 11.92 0.94 6.57
C MET A 236 11.40 0.45 5.21
N ALA A 237 10.26 -0.24 5.22
CA ALA A 237 9.60 -0.69 4.00
C ALA A 237 10.41 -1.68 3.13
N ASN A 238 11.41 -2.36 3.70
CA ASN A 238 12.34 -3.22 2.95
C ASN A 238 11.66 -4.35 2.15
N GLY A 239 12.19 -4.65 0.96
CA GLY A 239 11.79 -5.76 0.09
C GLY A 239 11.96 -5.40 -1.40
N THR A 240 11.17 -6.04 -2.27
CA THR A 240 11.24 -5.79 -3.72
C THR A 240 10.25 -4.71 -4.15
N ALA A 241 10.76 -3.57 -4.65
CA ALA A 241 9.93 -2.56 -5.29
C ALA A 241 9.57 -2.99 -6.71
N ALA A 242 8.37 -2.64 -7.16
CA ALA A 242 7.89 -2.90 -8.52
C ALA A 242 6.74 -1.94 -8.84
N GLY A 243 6.63 -1.55 -10.11
CA GLY A 243 5.47 -0.83 -10.61
C GLY A 243 4.24 -1.74 -10.78
N MET A 244 3.09 -1.13 -11.09
CA MET A 244 1.88 -1.88 -11.41
C MET A 244 2.01 -2.69 -12.71
N ALA A 245 2.82 -2.20 -13.67
CA ALA A 245 3.16 -2.90 -14.90
C ALA A 245 4.70 -2.98 -15.09
N PRO A 246 5.39 -3.93 -14.43
CA PRO A 246 6.86 -3.96 -14.39
C PRO A 246 7.56 -4.06 -15.75
N TYR A 247 6.92 -4.64 -16.77
CA TYR A 247 7.49 -4.78 -18.12
C TYR A 247 6.87 -3.83 -19.16
N ALA A 248 6.04 -2.87 -18.73
CA ALA A 248 5.64 -1.76 -19.59
C ALA A 248 6.80 -0.79 -19.83
N HIS A 249 6.75 -0.09 -20.96
CA HIS A 249 7.68 0.98 -21.30
C HIS A 249 7.22 2.31 -20.68
N LEU A 250 8.18 3.20 -20.45
CA LEU A 250 7.98 4.55 -19.96
C LEU A 250 8.39 5.57 -21.02
N ALA A 251 7.53 6.56 -21.22
CA ALA A 251 7.82 7.77 -21.96
C ALA A 251 7.58 8.99 -21.05
N MET A 252 8.63 9.74 -20.73
CA MET A 252 8.55 10.90 -19.83
C MET A 252 8.34 12.19 -20.60
N TYR A 253 7.39 13.00 -20.17
CA TYR A 253 7.10 14.33 -20.71
C TYR A 253 7.22 15.35 -19.56
N LYS A 254 8.39 15.99 -19.45
CA LYS A 254 8.65 17.00 -18.41
C LYS A 254 7.89 18.28 -18.75
N ILE A 255 6.93 18.64 -17.90
CA ILE A 255 6.03 19.81 -18.05
C ILE A 255 5.96 20.67 -16.78
N CYS A 256 6.43 20.15 -15.64
CA CYS A 256 6.37 20.82 -14.35
C CYS A 256 7.76 21.28 -13.91
N SER A 257 7.84 22.49 -13.36
CA SER A 257 9.04 23.09 -12.76
C SER A 257 8.77 23.46 -11.30
N GLU A 258 9.74 24.07 -10.61
CA GLU A 258 9.53 24.67 -9.29
C GLU A 258 8.39 25.70 -9.28
N ASP A 259 8.16 26.39 -10.41
CA ASP A 259 7.08 27.39 -10.57
C ASP A 259 5.72 26.75 -10.90
N GLY A 260 5.64 25.42 -10.96
CA GLY A 260 4.46 24.66 -11.35
C GLY A 260 4.48 24.20 -12.80
N CYS A 261 3.30 23.81 -13.30
CA CYS A 261 3.09 23.25 -14.64
C CYS A 261 2.20 24.20 -15.44
N THR A 262 2.67 24.68 -16.59
CA THR A 262 1.85 25.58 -17.42
C THR A 262 0.87 24.78 -18.27
N GLU A 263 -0.34 25.33 -18.46
CA GLU A 263 -1.39 24.67 -19.26
C GLU A 263 -0.95 24.46 -20.72
N GLY A 264 -0.25 25.42 -21.30
CA GLY A 264 0.29 25.30 -22.66
C GLY A 264 1.25 24.13 -22.81
N ASP A 265 2.16 23.95 -21.85
CA ASP A 265 3.12 22.83 -21.86
C ASP A 265 2.41 21.47 -21.68
N ILE A 266 1.36 21.43 -20.83
CA ILE A 266 0.52 20.24 -20.65
C ILE A 266 -0.13 19.83 -21.97
N VAL A 267 -0.81 20.76 -22.66
CA VAL A 267 -1.50 20.46 -23.92
C VAL A 267 -0.50 20.04 -25.01
N ALA A 268 0.65 20.71 -25.11
CA ALA A 268 1.70 20.35 -26.07
C ALA A 268 2.28 18.94 -25.81
N ALA A 269 2.48 18.59 -24.54
CA ALA A 269 2.95 17.27 -24.15
C ALA A 269 1.90 16.19 -24.43
N LEU A 270 0.62 16.44 -24.15
CA LEU A 270 -0.48 15.52 -24.48
C LEU A 270 -0.56 15.26 -25.99
N ASP A 271 -0.50 16.30 -26.81
CA ASP A 271 -0.52 16.18 -28.27
C ASP A 271 0.69 15.36 -28.78
N THR A 272 1.89 15.65 -28.27
CA THR A 272 3.10 14.90 -28.64
C THR A 272 3.02 13.44 -28.18
N ALA A 273 2.50 13.16 -26.98
CA ALA A 273 2.39 11.79 -26.48
C ALA A 273 1.42 10.94 -27.34
N VAL A 274 0.33 11.54 -27.81
CA VAL A 274 -0.59 10.91 -28.76
C VAL A 274 0.12 10.60 -30.09
N GLU A 275 0.92 11.53 -30.61
CA GLU A 275 1.70 11.33 -31.84
C GLU A 275 2.75 10.21 -31.70
N ASP A 276 3.46 10.19 -30.56
CA ASP A 276 4.51 9.22 -30.24
C ASP A 276 3.96 7.79 -30.10
N GLY A 277 2.65 7.65 -29.87
CA GLY A 277 1.92 6.38 -29.84
C GLY A 277 1.91 5.71 -28.46
N VAL A 278 1.79 6.49 -27.39
CA VAL A 278 1.54 5.95 -26.04
C VAL A 278 0.19 5.22 -25.98
N ASP A 279 0.04 4.25 -25.07
CA ASP A 279 -1.22 3.52 -24.85
C ASP A 279 -2.01 4.06 -23.67
N VAL A 280 -1.29 4.54 -22.65
CA VAL A 280 -1.83 5.05 -21.39
C VAL A 280 -1.10 6.34 -21.02
N LEU A 281 -1.85 7.34 -20.59
CA LEU A 281 -1.35 8.59 -20.04
C LEU A 281 -1.61 8.63 -18.52
N SER A 282 -0.58 8.98 -17.76
CA SER A 282 -0.62 9.13 -16.31
C SER A 282 -0.23 10.56 -15.93
N LEU A 283 -1.18 11.31 -15.38
CA LEU A 283 -1.02 12.70 -14.98
C LEU A 283 -1.28 12.84 -13.47
N SER A 284 -0.22 13.11 -12.71
CA SER A 284 -0.32 13.34 -11.26
C SER A 284 -0.34 14.84 -10.95
N LEU A 285 -1.20 15.57 -11.65
CA LEU A 285 -1.38 17.02 -11.54
C LEU A 285 -2.85 17.39 -11.73
N GLY A 286 -3.21 18.61 -11.32
CA GLY A 286 -4.57 19.13 -11.45
C GLY A 286 -4.64 20.57 -10.97
N GLY A 287 -5.67 21.29 -11.44
CA GLY A 287 -5.96 22.66 -11.06
C GLY A 287 -7.35 22.80 -10.41
N PRO A 288 -7.80 24.04 -10.16
CA PRO A 288 -9.20 24.29 -9.85
C PRO A 288 -10.11 23.90 -11.02
N SER A 289 -11.37 23.59 -10.73
CA SER A 289 -12.34 23.19 -11.74
C SER A 289 -12.77 24.36 -12.63
N PHE A 290 -12.75 24.14 -13.95
CA PHE A 290 -13.22 25.08 -14.98
C PHE A 290 -14.22 24.37 -15.90
N PRO A 291 -15.03 25.13 -16.69
CA PRO A 291 -15.77 24.52 -17.80
C PRO A 291 -14.81 23.74 -18.72
N PHE A 292 -15.20 22.55 -19.19
CA PHE A 292 -14.27 21.63 -19.88
C PHE A 292 -13.60 22.20 -21.14
N TYR A 293 -14.20 23.19 -21.80
CA TYR A 293 -13.62 23.83 -22.97
C TYR A 293 -12.58 24.92 -22.63
N GLU A 294 -12.45 25.28 -21.35
CA GLU A 294 -11.44 26.18 -20.79
C GLU A 294 -10.37 25.41 -19.98
N ASP A 295 -10.48 24.09 -19.86
CA ASP A 295 -9.53 23.24 -19.14
C ASP A 295 -8.66 22.46 -20.16
N GLY A 296 -7.39 22.83 -20.26
CA GLY A 296 -6.43 22.22 -21.17
C GLY A 296 -6.17 20.73 -20.91
N ILE A 297 -6.27 20.26 -19.67
CA ILE A 297 -6.18 18.83 -19.35
C ILE A 297 -7.41 18.12 -19.91
N ALA A 298 -8.61 18.66 -19.68
CA ALA A 298 -9.84 18.08 -20.19
C ALA A 298 -9.86 18.02 -21.73
N VAL A 299 -9.47 19.12 -22.41
CA VAL A 299 -9.37 19.18 -23.88
C VAL A 299 -8.34 18.18 -24.42
N GLY A 300 -7.13 18.16 -23.87
CA GLY A 300 -6.09 17.24 -24.32
C GLY A 300 -6.43 15.77 -24.06
N ALA A 301 -7.02 15.47 -22.90
CA ALA A 301 -7.48 14.12 -22.56
C ALA A 301 -8.61 13.65 -23.49
N PHE A 302 -9.52 14.53 -23.89
CA PHE A 302 -10.58 14.21 -24.85
C PHE A 302 -9.97 13.79 -26.20
N GLY A 303 -8.98 14.55 -26.69
CA GLY A 303 -8.24 14.24 -27.91
C GLY A 303 -7.53 12.89 -27.85
N ALA A 304 -6.86 12.58 -26.73
CA ALA A 304 -6.19 11.30 -26.51
C ALA A 304 -7.19 10.12 -26.55
N ILE A 305 -8.34 10.25 -25.90
CA ILE A 305 -9.36 9.20 -25.84
C ILE A 305 -10.02 8.96 -27.20
N GLN A 306 -10.22 10.00 -28.01
CA GLN A 306 -10.67 9.84 -29.40
C GLN A 306 -9.69 9.01 -30.25
N LYS A 307 -8.43 8.91 -29.85
CA LYS A 307 -7.41 8.06 -30.46
C LYS A 307 -7.25 6.70 -29.77
N GLY A 308 -8.09 6.39 -28.78
CA GLY A 308 -8.06 5.13 -28.04
C GLY A 308 -7.02 5.07 -26.94
N ILE A 309 -6.46 6.21 -26.51
CA ILE A 309 -5.46 6.29 -25.44
C ILE A 309 -6.18 6.51 -24.11
N PHE A 310 -5.88 5.68 -23.12
CA PHE A 310 -6.49 5.77 -21.79
C PHE A 310 -5.81 6.88 -20.96
N VAL A 311 -6.58 7.67 -20.20
CA VAL A 311 -6.04 8.79 -19.41
C VAL A 311 -6.42 8.61 -17.93
N SER A 312 -5.41 8.58 -17.07
CA SER A 312 -5.54 8.51 -15.61
C SER A 312 -5.01 9.79 -14.98
N CYS A 313 -5.84 10.47 -14.19
CA CYS A 313 -5.46 11.68 -13.45
C CYS A 313 -5.77 11.55 -11.95
N SER A 314 -4.99 12.23 -11.11
CA SER A 314 -5.28 12.34 -9.67
C SER A 314 -6.50 13.22 -9.39
N ALA A 315 -7.29 12.89 -8.36
CA ALA A 315 -8.45 13.70 -7.92
C ALA A 315 -8.08 14.99 -7.15
N GLY A 316 -6.80 15.26 -6.91
CA GLY A 316 -6.33 16.39 -6.09
C GLY A 316 -6.29 16.09 -4.58
N ASN A 317 -5.63 16.98 -3.84
CA ASN A 317 -5.32 16.83 -2.41
C ASN A 317 -6.00 17.90 -1.52
N SER A 318 -7.04 18.55 -2.02
CA SER A 318 -7.73 19.69 -1.36
C SER A 318 -8.89 19.27 -0.46
N GLY A 319 -9.08 17.97 -0.24
CA GLY A 319 -10.11 17.43 0.65
C GLY A 319 -9.92 17.83 2.13
N PRO A 320 -10.86 17.46 3.01
CA PRO A 320 -11.96 16.51 2.80
C PRO A 320 -13.33 17.16 2.49
N SER A 321 -13.39 18.49 2.30
CA SER A 321 -14.64 19.20 2.02
C SER A 321 -15.29 18.73 0.71
N TYR A 322 -16.62 18.83 0.62
CA TYR A 322 -17.33 18.63 -0.65
C TYR A 322 -16.80 19.59 -1.73
N GLU A 323 -16.91 19.18 -3.00
CA GLU A 323 -16.54 20.01 -4.16
C GLU A 323 -15.05 20.45 -4.18
N SER A 324 -14.16 19.58 -3.68
CA SER A 324 -12.71 19.85 -3.61
C SER A 324 -11.86 19.03 -4.58
N LEU A 325 -12.49 18.27 -5.46
CA LEU A 325 -11.81 17.41 -6.43
C LEU A 325 -11.31 18.23 -7.64
N SER A 326 -10.34 17.66 -8.36
CA SER A 326 -9.83 18.14 -9.66
C SER A 326 -10.01 17.06 -10.73
N ASN A 327 -9.91 17.44 -12.01
CA ASN A 327 -9.98 16.53 -13.17
C ASN A 327 -11.37 15.85 -13.28
N GLU A 328 -12.44 16.64 -13.36
CA GLU A 328 -13.84 16.19 -13.29
C GLU A 328 -14.36 15.58 -14.61
N ALA A 329 -13.58 15.70 -15.70
CA ALA A 329 -14.06 15.39 -17.04
C ALA A 329 -14.46 13.91 -17.17
N PRO A 330 -15.66 13.58 -17.72
CA PRO A 330 -16.19 12.20 -17.72
C PRO A 330 -15.35 11.17 -18.48
N TRP A 331 -14.46 11.63 -19.35
CA TRP A 331 -13.57 10.77 -20.13
C TRP A 331 -12.27 10.44 -19.36
N ILE A 332 -11.95 11.14 -18.28
CA ILE A 332 -10.75 10.89 -17.46
C ILE A 332 -11.06 9.85 -16.38
N LEU A 333 -10.14 8.91 -16.16
CA LEU A 333 -10.15 8.13 -14.91
C LEU A 333 -9.58 9.00 -13.79
N THR A 334 -10.46 9.50 -12.93
CA THR A 334 -10.09 10.36 -11.79
C THR A 334 -9.91 9.54 -10.53
N VAL A 335 -8.69 9.53 -9.99
CA VAL A 335 -8.26 8.59 -8.94
C VAL A 335 -8.11 9.30 -7.60
N GLY A 336 -8.92 8.89 -6.62
CA GLY A 336 -8.76 9.29 -5.21
C GLY A 336 -7.72 8.44 -4.46
N ALA A 337 -7.12 9.00 -3.42
CA ALA A 337 -6.14 8.30 -2.59
C ALA A 337 -6.80 7.59 -1.40
N SER A 338 -6.30 6.39 -1.07
CA SER A 338 -6.70 5.63 0.11
C SER A 338 -5.48 5.03 0.80
N THR A 339 -5.66 4.60 2.05
CA THR A 339 -4.60 3.95 2.84
C THR A 339 -4.52 2.46 2.49
N ILE A 340 -3.32 1.90 2.61
CA ILE A 340 -3.10 0.45 2.64
C ILE A 340 -3.06 -0.05 4.09
N ASP A 341 -2.99 -1.36 4.24
CA ASP A 341 -2.86 -2.07 5.53
C ASP A 341 -1.48 -1.90 6.21
N ARG A 342 -0.46 -1.37 5.52
CA ARG A 342 0.82 -1.02 6.15
C ARG A 342 0.77 0.32 6.90
N SER A 343 1.19 0.28 8.17
CA SER A 343 1.63 1.45 8.95
C SER A 343 3.12 1.36 9.32
N ILE A 344 3.85 2.47 9.24
CA ILE A 344 5.26 2.59 9.66
C ILE A 344 5.28 3.26 11.04
N ARG A 345 5.10 2.43 12.06
CA ARG A 345 4.94 2.85 13.45
C ARG A 345 6.27 3.30 14.06
N ALA A 346 6.22 4.40 14.82
CA ALA A 346 7.28 4.83 15.72
C ALA A 346 6.65 5.15 17.09
N THR A 347 7.06 4.44 18.14
CA THR A 347 6.45 4.56 19.47
C THR A 347 7.26 5.52 20.33
N ALA A 348 6.59 6.51 20.89
CA ALA A 348 7.14 7.40 21.91
C ALA A 348 6.83 6.83 23.30
N LEU A 349 7.87 6.62 24.10
CA LEU A 349 7.77 6.21 25.50
C LEU A 349 8.04 7.42 26.41
N LEU A 350 7.09 7.76 27.25
CA LEU A 350 7.19 8.86 28.21
C LEU A 350 7.76 8.39 29.55
N GLY A 351 8.23 9.35 30.36
CA GLY A 351 8.80 9.07 31.68
C GLY A 351 7.81 8.53 32.72
N ASP A 352 6.51 8.68 32.47
CA ASP A 352 5.42 8.09 33.26
C ASP A 352 5.00 6.69 32.77
N HIS A 353 5.76 6.11 31.83
CA HIS A 353 5.47 4.85 31.15
C HIS A 353 4.28 4.90 30.18
N GLY A 354 3.78 6.09 29.84
CA GLY A 354 2.83 6.25 28.74
C GLY A 354 3.48 5.92 27.39
N GLU A 355 2.82 5.11 26.58
CA GLU A 355 3.25 4.77 25.22
C GLU A 355 2.29 5.36 24.18
N PHE A 356 2.85 6.04 23.18
CA PHE A 356 2.09 6.68 22.11
C PHE A 356 2.60 6.24 20.75
N ASP A 357 1.70 5.70 19.94
CA ASP A 357 2.02 5.25 18.60
C ASP A 357 1.92 6.40 17.60
N GLY A 358 3.08 6.85 17.13
CA GLY A 358 3.22 7.78 16.03
C GLY A 358 3.60 7.06 14.73
N VAL A 359 3.87 7.88 13.72
CA VAL A 359 4.31 7.44 12.39
C VAL A 359 5.57 8.20 12.01
N SER A 360 6.65 7.48 11.75
CA SER A 360 7.91 8.06 11.26
C SER A 360 8.66 7.09 10.37
N LEU A 361 9.12 7.58 9.22
CA LEU A 361 10.06 6.89 8.33
C LEU A 361 11.49 6.93 8.87
N PHE A 362 11.85 7.97 9.63
CA PHE A 362 13.19 8.14 10.16
C PHE A 362 13.28 7.47 11.53
N GLN A 363 14.02 6.35 11.60
CA GLN A 363 14.24 5.56 12.80
C GLN A 363 15.74 5.18 12.90
N PRO A 364 16.60 6.14 13.26
CA PRO A 364 18.05 5.92 13.38
C PRO A 364 18.38 4.83 14.40
N LYS A 365 19.25 3.89 14.02
CA LYS A 365 19.66 2.77 14.90
C LYS A 365 20.58 3.21 16.04
N ASP A 366 21.21 4.36 15.89
CA ASP A 366 22.16 4.97 16.81
C ASP A 366 21.52 5.96 17.79
N PHE A 367 20.20 6.14 17.73
CA PHE A 367 19.48 6.96 18.70
C PHE A 367 19.30 6.21 20.02
N ASN A 368 19.99 6.67 21.06
CA ASN A 368 19.99 6.04 22.37
C ASN A 368 18.59 6.07 22.99
N SER A 369 18.10 4.93 23.49
CA SER A 369 16.80 4.79 24.18
C SER A 369 16.76 5.41 25.59
N THR A 370 17.71 6.30 25.91
CA THR A 370 17.73 7.03 27.18
C THR A 370 16.62 8.07 27.19
N LEU A 371 15.88 8.16 28.29
CA LEU A 371 14.87 9.20 28.46
C LEU A 371 15.51 10.58 28.45
N LEU A 372 15.03 11.44 27.56
CA LEU A 372 15.46 12.82 27.42
C LEU A 372 14.39 13.77 28.00
N PRO A 373 14.78 14.97 28.48
CA PRO A 373 13.82 15.96 28.92
C PRO A 373 12.86 16.36 27.79
N LEU A 374 11.55 16.27 28.05
CA LEU A 374 10.50 16.68 27.13
C LEU A 374 10.12 18.14 27.37
N VAL A 375 10.05 18.94 26.30
CA VAL A 375 9.65 20.35 26.36
C VAL A 375 8.53 20.63 25.38
N TYR A 376 7.51 21.36 25.84
CA TYR A 376 6.49 21.95 24.98
C TYR A 376 6.67 23.48 24.95
N PRO A 377 7.25 24.05 23.89
CA PRO A 377 7.55 25.49 23.80
C PRO A 377 6.28 26.37 23.80
N GLY A 378 5.12 25.81 23.46
CA GLY A 378 3.84 26.50 23.51
C GLY A 378 3.29 26.76 24.92
N ALA A 379 3.92 26.22 25.97
CA ALA A 379 3.45 26.37 27.35
C ALA A 379 3.34 27.84 27.81
N ASN A 380 4.13 28.73 27.21
CA ASN A 380 4.11 30.17 27.51
C ASN A 380 3.03 30.94 26.71
N GLY A 381 2.17 30.24 25.96
CA GLY A 381 1.08 30.84 25.19
C GLY A 381 1.49 31.46 23.85
N ASN A 382 2.73 31.24 23.37
CA ASN A 382 3.19 31.72 22.07
C ASN A 382 2.82 30.73 20.94
N PRO A 383 1.93 31.10 20.00
CA PRO A 383 1.52 30.21 18.92
C PRO A 383 2.66 29.79 17.97
N SER A 384 3.62 30.69 17.72
CA SER A 384 4.77 30.40 16.84
C SER A 384 5.71 29.37 17.46
N SER A 385 5.90 29.43 18.78
CA SER A 385 6.69 28.44 19.52
C SER A 385 5.94 27.11 19.63
N ALA A 386 4.62 27.14 19.86
CA ALA A 386 3.78 25.94 19.87
C ALA A 386 3.84 25.17 18.54
N LEU A 387 3.88 25.90 17.42
CA LEU A 387 3.99 25.33 16.08
C LEU A 387 5.43 24.98 15.66
N CYS A 388 6.46 25.32 16.44
CA CYS A 388 7.87 25.21 16.06
C CYS A 388 8.18 25.92 14.73
N SER A 389 7.61 27.12 14.56
CA SER A 389 7.87 27.96 13.39
C SER A 389 9.34 28.39 13.32
N LEU A 390 9.84 28.62 12.10
CA LEU A 390 11.22 29.05 11.88
C LEU A 390 11.59 30.27 12.75
N GLY A 391 12.69 30.16 13.49
CA GLY A 391 13.20 31.19 14.40
C GLY A 391 12.44 31.36 15.71
N SER A 392 11.50 30.47 16.06
CA SER A 392 10.69 30.57 17.28
C SER A 392 11.23 29.81 18.49
N LEU A 393 12.30 29.02 18.30
CA LEU A 393 12.88 28.13 19.32
C LEU A 393 14.32 28.52 19.68
N GLU A 394 14.66 28.40 20.98
CA GLU A 394 16.00 28.66 21.51
C GLU A 394 16.31 27.73 22.70
N ASN A 395 17.58 27.40 22.91
CA ASN A 395 18.10 26.68 24.10
C ASN A 395 17.48 25.27 24.33
N LEU A 396 17.44 24.45 23.28
CA LEU A 396 16.82 23.10 23.30
C LEU A 396 17.84 21.94 23.32
N GLU A 397 19.10 22.23 23.60
CA GLU A 397 20.21 21.26 23.67
C GLU A 397 19.86 20.01 24.49
N GLY A 398 19.87 18.85 23.81
CA GLY A 398 19.63 17.55 24.42
C GLY A 398 18.17 17.25 24.82
N LYS A 399 17.22 18.06 24.36
CA LYS A 399 15.78 17.93 24.72
C LYS A 399 14.95 17.40 23.56
N LEU A 400 13.85 16.72 23.90
CA LEU A 400 12.79 16.33 22.97
C LEU A 400 11.73 17.43 22.91
N VAL A 401 11.31 17.82 21.71
CA VAL A 401 10.43 18.98 21.52
C VAL A 401 9.06 18.55 21.01
N VAL A 402 8.01 18.94 21.74
CA VAL A 402 6.62 18.74 21.31
C VAL A 402 6.18 19.94 20.48
N CYS A 403 5.90 19.70 19.20
CA CYS A 403 5.34 20.68 18.28
C CYS A 403 3.89 20.33 17.96
N GLU A 404 3.02 21.33 17.92
CA GLU A 404 1.63 21.13 17.52
C GLU A 404 1.51 20.72 16.05
N GLY A 405 0.44 19.99 15.73
CA GLY A 405 0.12 19.56 14.38
C GLY A 405 -0.05 20.73 13.41
N GLY A 406 0.19 20.48 12.12
CA GLY A 406 0.05 21.50 11.08
C GLY A 406 0.88 21.20 9.83
N ARG A 407 0.96 22.19 8.93
CA ARG A 407 1.80 22.13 7.72
C ARG A 407 3.29 22.33 8.06
N GLY A 408 4.17 22.02 7.10
CA GLY A 408 5.61 22.30 7.22
C GLY A 408 6.35 21.36 8.18
N ARG A 409 5.99 20.07 8.23
CA ARG A 409 6.57 19.10 9.17
C ARG A 409 8.10 19.03 9.12
N VAL A 410 8.69 19.11 7.91
CA VAL A 410 10.15 19.12 7.73
C VAL A 410 10.76 20.39 8.32
N ALA A 411 10.23 21.56 7.97
CA ALA A 411 10.70 22.86 8.49
C ALA A 411 10.62 22.95 10.02
N LYS A 412 9.59 22.35 10.64
CA LYS A 412 9.50 22.24 12.11
C LYS A 412 10.66 21.44 12.69
N GLY A 413 11.00 20.30 12.09
CA GLY A 413 12.14 19.48 12.51
C GLY A 413 13.49 20.18 12.29
N GLU A 414 13.64 20.93 11.19
CA GLU A 414 14.82 21.77 10.94
C GLU A 414 15.00 22.86 11.98
N GLU A 415 13.90 23.51 12.40
CA GLU A 415 13.90 24.51 13.46
C GLU A 415 14.30 23.90 14.81
N VAL A 416 13.75 22.72 15.15
CA VAL A 416 14.15 21.98 16.36
C VAL A 416 15.65 21.67 16.33
N LYS A 417 16.16 21.16 15.20
CA LYS A 417 17.59 20.89 15.00
C LYS A 417 18.43 22.16 15.11
N ARG A 418 18.00 23.27 14.52
CA ARG A 418 18.68 24.58 14.60
C ARG A 418 18.81 25.07 16.04
N ALA A 419 17.77 24.87 16.85
CA ALA A 419 17.74 25.25 18.26
C ALA A 419 18.48 24.27 19.20
N GLY A 420 19.12 23.23 18.65
CA GLY A 420 19.90 22.23 19.41
C GLY A 420 19.07 21.04 19.94
N GLY A 421 17.80 20.94 19.56
CA GLY A 421 16.92 19.82 19.95
C GLY A 421 17.47 18.47 19.52
N ALA A 422 17.27 17.47 20.37
CA ALA A 422 17.70 16.09 20.10
C ALA A 422 16.73 15.35 19.18
N ALA A 423 15.42 15.59 19.31
CA ALA A 423 14.39 15.13 18.37
C ALA A 423 13.11 15.97 18.47
#